data_AF-A0A940TQF1-F1
#
_entry.id   AF-A0A940TQF1-F1
#
_cell.length_a   1.000
_cell.length_b   1.000
_cell.length_c   1.000
_cell.angle_alpha   90.00
_cell.angle_beta   90.00
_cell.angle_gamma   90.00
#
_symmetry.space_group_name_H-M   'P 1'
#
loop_
_entity.id
_entity.type
_entity.pdbx_description
1 polymer ?
#
loop_
_entity_poly.entity_id
_entity_poly.type
_entity_poly.pdbx_seq_one_letter_code
_entity_poly.pdbx_strand_id
1 'polypeptide(L)'
;MNLNPFSDKDLKAIATKGMDVQEVLRQLKILHRGAKSVRLSRPACAGDGIVQIHPDEKERLVSLHEQAAEGGRMLKFVPASGVASRMFKDWYSWYQQGTVGSAEPVVKFLENIIKFPFYEDLKKAMALKGEDTERCIRERKYGDILEFILTSRGLNYNWLPKALLKFHIYPDKTRTALEEHLVEAALYVRDAQNVCRIHFTVSEEHESKFRDYLSQTQGYFEKRFGVKYERGITTQHPSTDTIAVDMENKPIRDRSGKLMFWPGGHGALLKNLNDIDGDILFIKNIDNIVPDRLKDITVLYKKILGGYLVRLQEEIFYHLKLLSEKRVDDELLSRVVHFCQRKLFLFFPDPFWNDSISNRKKVVFRMLNRPIRVCGMVKNEGEPGGGPFWVKEDDTQSLQIVEQTQLDLHSKEQKDIWKSSTKRVTFRCWSCRDFGTDRWHTGILFLWKSPLKLLIPSRRLTICCGNPTCHSRSYKKWKR
;
A
#
# COMPACT_ATOMS: atom_id res chain seq x y z
N MET A 1 -1.41 21.46 34.10
CA MET A 1 -1.83 20.23 34.79
C MET A 1 -0.93 19.09 34.34
N ASN A 2 0.00 18.66 35.20
CA ASN A 2 0.77 17.44 35.01
C ASN A 2 -0.14 16.25 35.26
N LEU A 3 -0.57 15.58 34.20
CA LEU A 3 -1.27 14.30 34.29
C LEU A 3 -0.63 13.39 33.26
N ASN A 4 0.42 12.68 33.67
CA ASN A 4 0.84 11.49 32.96
C ASN A 4 -0.31 10.48 33.11
N PRO A 5 -1.07 10.14 32.05
CA PRO A 5 -2.28 9.33 32.14
C PRO A 5 -1.99 7.83 32.33
N PHE A 6 -0.73 7.48 32.59
CA PHE A 6 -0.19 6.14 32.61
C PHE A 6 0.21 5.73 34.03
N SER A 7 -0.22 4.55 34.43
CA SER A 7 0.25 3.87 35.65
C SER A 7 1.63 3.22 35.42
N ASP A 8 2.30 2.77 36.47
CA ASP A 8 3.57 2.04 36.35
C ASP A 8 3.44 0.75 35.51
N LYS A 9 2.28 0.11 35.56
CA LYS A 9 1.96 -1.05 34.70
C LYS A 9 1.88 -0.65 33.22
N ASP A 10 1.33 0.53 32.94
CA ASP A 10 1.23 1.07 31.58
C ASP A 10 2.62 1.45 31.04
N LEU A 11 3.47 2.07 31.86
CA LEU A 11 4.84 2.44 31.47
C LEU A 11 5.68 1.19 31.15
N LYS A 12 5.56 0.13 31.97
CA LYS A 12 6.18 -1.17 31.67
C LYS A 12 5.64 -1.76 30.36
N ALA A 13 4.34 -1.73 30.13
CA ALA A 13 3.74 -2.25 28.89
C ALA A 13 4.19 -1.48 27.64
N ILE A 14 4.35 -0.17 27.73
CA ILE A 14 4.88 0.70 26.67
C ILE A 14 6.35 0.33 26.37
N ALA A 15 7.18 0.20 27.41
CA ALA A 15 8.59 -0.16 27.28
C ALA A 15 8.79 -1.57 26.70
N THR A 16 8.00 -2.57 27.13
CA THR A 16 8.06 -3.94 26.59
C THR A 16 7.73 -4.00 25.10
N LYS A 17 6.89 -3.08 24.58
CA LYS A 17 6.61 -2.94 23.15
C LYS A 17 7.69 -2.15 22.38
N GLY A 18 8.74 -1.69 23.05
CA GLY A 18 9.81 -0.88 22.47
C GLY A 18 9.37 0.53 22.06
N MET A 19 8.30 1.06 22.68
CA MET A 19 7.82 2.42 22.46
C MET A 19 8.42 3.39 23.47
N ASP A 20 8.69 4.62 23.03
CA ASP A 20 8.98 5.72 23.93
C ASP A 20 7.68 6.33 24.48
N VAL A 21 7.63 6.59 25.78
CA VAL A 21 6.49 7.21 26.47
C VAL A 21 6.19 8.58 25.85
N GLN A 22 7.20 9.34 25.43
CA GLN A 22 6.99 10.62 24.76
C GLN A 22 6.29 10.47 23.41
N GLU A 23 6.58 9.40 22.67
CA GLU A 23 5.89 9.10 21.42
C GLU A 23 4.43 8.74 21.67
N VAL A 24 4.12 7.95 22.71
CA VAL A 24 2.72 7.65 23.07
C VAL A 24 1.97 8.90 23.52
N LEU A 25 2.60 9.79 24.29
CA LEU A 25 2.03 11.09 24.65
C LEU A 25 1.81 11.99 23.43
N ARG A 26 2.73 11.95 22.45
CA ARG A 26 2.58 12.65 21.17
C ARG A 26 1.39 12.10 20.39
N GLN A 27 1.22 10.79 20.32
CA GLN A 27 0.05 10.13 19.70
C GLN A 27 -1.25 10.60 20.39
N LEU A 28 -1.31 10.61 21.72
CA LEU A 28 -2.47 11.12 22.46
C LEU A 28 -2.76 12.59 22.15
N LYS A 29 -1.74 13.45 22.08
CA LYS A 29 -1.91 14.86 21.68
C LYS A 29 -2.45 15.00 20.26
N ILE A 30 -2.00 14.19 19.31
CA ILE A 30 -2.51 14.19 17.92
C ILE A 30 -3.95 13.69 17.89
N LEU A 31 -4.28 12.63 18.63
CA LEU A 31 -5.64 12.13 18.77
C LEU A 31 -6.54 13.19 19.42
N HIS A 32 -6.07 13.91 20.43
CA HIS A 32 -6.84 14.96 21.10
C HIS A 32 -7.08 16.17 20.19
N ARG A 33 -6.05 16.65 19.48
CA ARG A 33 -6.16 17.78 18.52
C ARG A 33 -6.97 17.44 17.26
N GLY A 34 -7.11 16.14 16.95
CA GLY A 34 -7.66 15.69 15.67
C GLY A 34 -6.65 15.77 14.53
N ALA A 35 -6.84 14.96 13.49
CA ALA A 35 -6.02 15.05 12.29
C ALA A 35 -6.41 16.33 11.52
N LYS A 36 -5.43 17.18 11.20
CA LYS A 36 -5.65 18.35 10.34
C LYS A 36 -6.15 17.85 8.98
N SER A 37 -7.35 18.26 8.59
CA SER A 37 -7.92 17.92 7.29
C SER A 37 -7.04 18.46 6.17
N VAL A 38 -6.89 17.67 5.12
CA VAL A 38 -6.16 18.06 3.91
C VAL A 38 -7.00 19.09 3.15
N ARG A 39 -6.37 20.19 2.71
CA ARG A 39 -7.02 21.19 1.87
C ARG A 39 -6.66 20.95 0.40
N LEU A 40 -7.62 20.46 -0.36
CA LEU A 40 -7.53 20.29 -1.80
C LEU A 40 -7.58 21.65 -2.49
N SER A 41 -6.71 21.83 -3.49
CA SER A 41 -6.78 22.95 -4.44
C SER A 41 -7.60 22.55 -5.67
N ARG A 42 -7.27 21.43 -6.31
CA ARG A 42 -7.97 20.91 -7.51
C ARG A 42 -7.59 19.44 -7.76
N PRO A 43 -8.40 18.66 -8.50
CA PRO A 43 -8.00 17.33 -8.95
C PRO A 43 -6.82 17.41 -9.92
N ALA A 44 -5.96 16.40 -9.91
CA ALA A 44 -4.93 16.26 -10.95
C ALA A 44 -5.56 15.71 -12.23
N CYS A 45 -5.13 16.24 -13.37
CA CYS A 45 -5.62 15.89 -14.69
C CYS A 45 -4.47 15.58 -15.64
N ALA A 46 -4.80 15.05 -16.82
CA ALA A 46 -3.79 14.89 -17.86
C ALA A 46 -3.20 16.24 -18.25
N GLY A 47 -1.87 16.37 -18.18
CA GLY A 47 -1.17 17.65 -18.39
C GLY A 47 -1.08 18.55 -17.15
N ASP A 48 -1.79 18.23 -16.07
CA ASP A 48 -1.75 18.93 -14.78
C ASP A 48 -1.59 17.92 -13.62
N GLY A 49 -0.33 17.52 -13.38
CA GLY A 49 0.03 16.52 -12.37
C GLY A 49 -0.07 15.06 -12.84
N ILE A 50 -0.73 14.77 -13.97
CA ILE A 50 -0.75 13.42 -14.54
C ILE A 50 -0.19 13.39 -15.96
N VAL A 51 0.83 12.55 -16.17
CA VAL A 51 1.54 12.31 -17.43
C VAL A 51 0.86 11.21 -18.22
N GLN A 52 0.41 11.52 -19.44
CA GLN A 52 -0.06 10.51 -20.38
C GLN A 52 1.13 9.91 -21.13
N ILE A 53 1.22 8.59 -21.13
CA ILE A 53 2.26 7.87 -21.89
C ILE A 53 1.74 7.60 -23.29
N HIS A 54 2.48 8.08 -24.29
CA HIS A 54 2.17 7.83 -25.68
C HIS A 54 2.37 6.34 -26.00
N PRO A 55 1.52 5.71 -26.86
CA PRO A 55 1.71 4.32 -27.26
C PRO A 55 3.14 3.98 -27.70
N ASP A 56 3.77 4.86 -28.47
CA ASP A 56 5.12 4.66 -29.02
C ASP A 56 6.22 4.68 -27.95
N GLU A 57 5.96 5.28 -26.78
CA GLU A 57 6.92 5.26 -25.67
C GLU A 57 6.84 3.96 -24.87
N LYS A 58 5.75 3.18 -24.98
CA LYS A 58 5.51 2.04 -24.09
C LYS A 58 6.59 0.97 -24.22
N GLU A 59 6.97 0.62 -25.44
CA GLU A 59 7.99 -0.41 -25.70
C GLU A 59 9.36 0.02 -25.16
N ARG A 60 9.72 1.30 -25.33
CA ARG A 60 10.95 1.86 -24.78
C ARG A 60 10.95 1.82 -23.25
N LEU A 61 9.82 2.15 -22.61
CA LEU A 61 9.71 2.07 -21.15
C LEU A 61 9.74 0.62 -20.66
N VAL A 62 9.11 -0.31 -21.37
CA VAL A 62 9.23 -1.75 -21.06
C VAL A 62 10.69 -2.21 -21.15
N SER A 63 11.41 -1.78 -22.18
CA SER A 63 12.83 -2.12 -22.36
C SER A 63 13.70 -1.57 -21.23
N LEU A 64 13.49 -0.32 -20.81
CA LEU A 64 14.20 0.27 -19.66
C LEU A 64 13.91 -0.48 -18.36
N HIS A 65 12.67 -0.94 -18.18
CA HIS A 65 12.32 -1.79 -17.05
C HIS A 65 13.09 -3.11 -17.11
N GLU A 66 13.12 -3.78 -18.26
CA GLU A 66 13.76 -5.08 -18.41
C GLU A 66 15.27 -4.99 -18.14
N GLN A 67 15.95 -3.98 -18.68
CA GLN A 67 17.36 -3.71 -18.38
C GLN A 67 17.61 -3.49 -16.88
N ALA A 68 16.76 -2.72 -16.21
CA ALA A 68 16.89 -2.49 -14.78
C ALA A 68 16.56 -3.75 -13.95
N ALA A 69 15.62 -4.57 -14.39
CA ALA A 69 15.29 -5.85 -13.77
C ALA A 69 16.46 -6.83 -13.90
N GLU A 70 17.03 -6.97 -15.10
CA GLU A 70 18.19 -7.81 -15.41
C GLU A 70 19.40 -7.45 -14.54
N GLY A 71 19.62 -6.15 -14.29
CA GLY A 71 20.64 -5.65 -13.38
C GLY A 71 20.34 -5.86 -11.89
N GLY A 72 19.27 -6.59 -11.53
CA GLY A 72 18.92 -6.90 -10.14
C GLY A 72 18.39 -5.73 -9.32
N ARG A 73 18.02 -4.61 -9.97
CA ARG A 73 17.65 -3.35 -9.29
C ARG A 73 16.25 -3.38 -8.66
N MET A 74 15.44 -4.39 -8.99
CA MET A 74 14.02 -4.41 -8.68
C MET A 74 13.69 -5.38 -7.55
N LEU A 75 12.85 -4.92 -6.63
CA LEU A 75 12.28 -5.73 -5.55
C LEU A 75 10.78 -5.49 -5.46
N LYS A 76 10.02 -6.56 -5.23
CA LYS A 76 8.58 -6.47 -4.96
C LYS A 76 8.34 -6.42 -3.46
N PHE A 77 7.71 -5.36 -2.96
CA PHE A 77 7.37 -5.21 -1.56
C PHE A 77 5.86 -5.41 -1.33
N VAL A 78 5.52 -6.32 -0.43
CA VAL A 78 4.13 -6.76 -0.20
C VAL A 78 3.75 -6.60 1.27
N PRO A 79 2.97 -5.56 1.63
CA PRO A 79 2.36 -5.47 2.95
C PRO A 79 1.34 -6.59 3.14
N ALA A 80 1.63 -7.53 4.03
CA ALA A 80 0.82 -8.72 4.31
C ALA A 80 0.38 -8.85 5.78
N SER A 81 0.65 -7.85 6.63
CA SER A 81 0.27 -7.84 8.06
C SER A 81 -1.23 -7.64 8.31
N GLY A 82 -2.02 -7.40 7.26
CA GLY A 82 -3.46 -7.22 7.37
C GLY A 82 -4.20 -8.53 7.68
N VAL A 83 -4.89 -8.56 8.81
CA VAL A 83 -5.83 -9.64 9.17
C VAL A 83 -7.09 -9.59 8.30
N ALA A 84 -7.63 -10.77 7.98
CA ALA A 84 -8.79 -10.94 7.12
C ALA A 84 -10.13 -10.59 7.79
N SER A 85 -10.19 -10.47 9.11
CA SER A 85 -11.42 -10.22 9.88
C SER A 85 -12.30 -9.09 9.35
N ARG A 86 -11.72 -8.02 8.76
CA ARG A 86 -12.51 -6.96 8.11
C ARG A 86 -13.23 -7.40 6.83
N MET A 87 -12.64 -8.32 6.07
CA MET A 87 -13.27 -8.88 4.86
C MET A 87 -14.51 -9.70 5.20
N PHE A 88 -14.53 -10.30 6.38
CA PHE A 88 -15.60 -11.19 6.83
C PHE A 88 -16.48 -10.57 7.93
N LYS A 89 -16.40 -9.25 8.15
CA LYS A 89 -17.13 -8.56 9.23
C LYS A 89 -18.64 -8.82 9.14
N ASP A 90 -19.20 -8.70 7.94
CA ASP A 90 -20.64 -8.89 7.73
C ASP A 90 -21.03 -10.35 7.97
N TRP A 91 -20.20 -11.29 7.51
CA TRP A 91 -20.39 -12.73 7.71
C TRP A 91 -20.36 -13.11 9.19
N TYR A 92 -19.41 -12.52 9.92
CA TYR A 92 -19.29 -12.70 11.36
C TYR A 92 -20.46 -12.09 12.14
N SER A 93 -20.94 -10.91 11.72
CA SER A 93 -22.12 -10.29 12.29
C SER A 93 -23.37 -11.17 12.13
N TRP A 94 -23.53 -11.80 10.97
CA TRP A 94 -24.65 -12.71 10.70
C TRP A 94 -24.54 -14.01 11.49
N TYR A 95 -23.34 -14.59 11.58
CA TYR A 95 -23.08 -15.77 12.40
C TYR A 95 -23.46 -15.53 13.88
N GLN A 96 -23.10 -14.36 14.45
CA GLN A 96 -23.43 -14.01 15.83
C GLN A 96 -24.92 -13.76 16.09
N GLN A 97 -25.65 -13.27 15.09
CA GLN A 97 -27.08 -12.95 15.24
C GLN A 97 -27.97 -14.19 15.14
N GLY A 98 -27.43 -15.37 14.76
CA GLY A 98 -28.14 -16.65 14.71
C GLY A 98 -29.27 -16.74 13.67
N THR A 99 -29.63 -15.60 13.08
CA THR A 99 -30.52 -15.48 11.94
C THR A 99 -29.67 -14.93 10.81
N VAL A 100 -29.50 -15.71 9.75
CA VAL A 100 -29.25 -15.12 8.43
C VAL A 100 -30.54 -14.39 8.13
N GLY A 101 -30.69 -13.18 8.69
CA GLY A 101 -31.80 -12.31 8.34
C GLY A 101 -31.88 -12.27 6.82
N SER A 102 -33.07 -12.04 6.29
CA SER A 102 -33.44 -11.98 4.87
C SER A 102 -32.64 -10.97 4.02
N ALA A 103 -31.42 -10.60 4.42
CA ALA A 103 -30.39 -9.98 3.64
C ALA A 103 -30.00 -10.88 2.45
N GLU A 104 -30.64 -10.58 1.33
CA GLU A 104 -30.37 -11.08 -0.03
C GLU A 104 -28.87 -11.28 -0.37
N PRO A 105 -27.91 -10.43 0.08
CA PRO A 105 -26.49 -10.63 -0.23
C PRO A 105 -25.86 -11.91 0.33
N VAL A 106 -26.26 -12.35 1.54
CA VAL A 106 -25.68 -13.55 2.18
C VAL A 106 -26.20 -14.81 1.52
N VAL A 107 -27.51 -14.82 1.27
CA VAL A 107 -28.19 -15.93 0.62
C VAL A 107 -27.61 -16.12 -0.77
N LYS A 108 -27.46 -15.02 -1.53
CA LYS A 108 -26.80 -15.05 -2.84
C LYS A 108 -25.35 -15.51 -2.77
N PHE A 109 -24.61 -15.14 -1.73
CA PHE A 109 -23.25 -15.64 -1.49
C PHE A 109 -23.25 -17.16 -1.27
N LEU A 110 -24.11 -17.67 -0.39
CA LEU A 110 -24.18 -19.07 -0.01
C LEU A 110 -24.72 -19.96 -1.14
N GLU A 111 -25.66 -19.46 -1.93
CA GLU A 111 -26.13 -20.12 -3.16
C GLU A 111 -25.02 -20.25 -4.21
N ASN A 112 -24.07 -19.30 -4.22
CA ASN A 112 -22.93 -19.32 -5.12
C ASN A 112 -21.66 -19.87 -4.47
N ILE A 113 -21.73 -20.48 -3.28
CA ILE A 113 -20.55 -20.91 -2.51
C ILE A 113 -19.65 -21.89 -3.29
N ILE A 114 -20.25 -22.72 -4.15
CA ILE A 114 -19.56 -23.68 -5.02
C ILE A 114 -18.56 -22.99 -5.98
N LYS A 115 -18.80 -21.72 -6.33
CA LYS A 115 -17.92 -20.93 -7.20
C LYS A 115 -16.73 -20.33 -6.47
N PHE A 116 -16.65 -20.46 -5.14
CA PHE A 116 -15.58 -19.84 -4.36
C PHE A 116 -14.30 -20.69 -4.34
N PRO A 117 -13.11 -20.06 -4.40
CA PRO A 117 -11.82 -20.77 -4.41
C PRO A 117 -11.55 -21.68 -3.21
N PHE A 118 -12.26 -21.45 -2.11
CA PHE A 118 -12.12 -22.21 -0.87
C PHE A 118 -13.15 -23.32 -0.71
N TYR A 119 -14.07 -23.51 -1.68
CA TYR A 119 -15.17 -24.47 -1.56
C TYR A 119 -14.69 -25.91 -1.34
N GLU A 120 -13.69 -26.35 -2.11
CA GLU A 120 -13.12 -27.69 -1.94
C GLU A 120 -12.45 -27.90 -0.57
N ASP A 121 -11.83 -26.86 -0.02
CA ASP A 121 -11.24 -26.93 1.32
C ASP A 121 -12.33 -26.98 2.38
N LEU A 122 -13.40 -26.20 2.19
CA LEU A 122 -14.58 -26.22 3.06
C LEU A 122 -15.23 -27.61 3.07
N LYS A 123 -15.43 -28.20 1.89
CA LYS A 123 -16.00 -29.54 1.74
C LYS A 123 -15.19 -30.60 2.48
N LYS A 124 -13.86 -30.54 2.35
CA LYS A 124 -12.94 -31.43 3.09
C LYS A 124 -13.02 -31.18 4.60
N ALA A 125 -13.01 -29.93 5.05
CA ALA A 125 -13.06 -29.58 6.47
C ALA A 125 -14.37 -30.04 7.14
N MET A 126 -15.50 -29.90 6.44
CA MET A 126 -16.80 -30.38 6.90
C MET A 126 -16.86 -31.91 6.93
N ALA A 127 -16.40 -32.57 5.87
CA ALA A 127 -16.39 -34.04 5.79
C ALA A 127 -15.56 -34.69 6.91
N LEU A 128 -14.42 -34.10 7.28
CA LEU A 128 -13.59 -34.54 8.41
C LEU A 128 -14.32 -34.47 9.77
N LYS A 129 -15.40 -33.69 9.86
CA LYS A 129 -16.25 -33.56 11.05
C LYS A 129 -17.59 -34.29 10.91
N GLY A 130 -17.75 -35.11 9.87
CA GLY A 130 -18.98 -35.86 9.60
C GLY A 130 -20.12 -35.03 9.02
N GLU A 131 -19.83 -33.81 8.54
CA GLU A 131 -20.83 -32.91 7.96
C GLU A 131 -20.78 -32.99 6.44
N ASP A 132 -21.95 -33.03 5.80
CA ASP A 132 -22.09 -32.99 4.34
C ASP A 132 -22.42 -31.56 3.89
N THR A 133 -21.45 -30.90 3.26
CA THR A 133 -21.59 -29.53 2.75
C THR A 133 -22.74 -29.37 1.76
N GLU A 134 -22.97 -30.33 0.87
CA GLU A 134 -24.04 -30.27 -0.13
C GLU A 134 -25.41 -30.42 0.52
N ARG A 135 -25.51 -31.28 1.54
CA ARG A 135 -26.69 -31.38 2.39
C ARG A 135 -26.95 -30.09 3.16
N CYS A 136 -25.93 -29.51 3.81
CA CYS A 136 -26.06 -28.25 4.54
C CYS A 136 -26.53 -27.09 3.63
N ILE A 137 -26.06 -27.04 2.38
CA ILE A 137 -26.52 -26.05 1.40
C ILE A 137 -27.99 -26.28 1.05
N ARG A 138 -28.40 -27.52 0.75
CA ARG A 138 -29.80 -27.87 0.41
C ARG A 138 -30.76 -27.59 1.57
N GLU A 139 -30.36 -27.92 2.79
CA GLU A 139 -31.14 -27.70 4.02
C GLU A 139 -31.06 -26.25 4.52
N ARG A 140 -30.36 -25.35 3.80
CA ARG A 140 -30.15 -23.94 4.17
C ARG A 140 -29.56 -23.76 5.58
N LYS A 141 -28.71 -24.69 6.00
CA LYS A 141 -27.93 -24.66 7.24
C LYS A 141 -26.74 -23.70 7.13
N TYR A 142 -27.06 -22.45 6.86
CA TYR A 142 -26.09 -21.41 6.55
C TYR A 142 -25.24 -20.99 7.74
N GLY A 143 -25.79 -21.08 8.96
CA GLY A 143 -25.04 -20.85 10.20
C GLY A 143 -23.86 -21.81 10.35
N ASP A 144 -24.09 -23.10 10.13
CA ASP A 144 -23.06 -24.14 10.21
C ASP A 144 -21.97 -23.91 9.16
N ILE A 145 -22.36 -23.60 7.92
CA ILE A 145 -21.42 -23.29 6.83
C ILE A 145 -20.55 -22.08 7.20
N LEU A 146 -21.16 -21.00 7.72
CA LEU A 146 -20.42 -19.82 8.15
C LEU A 146 -19.49 -20.12 9.34
N GLU A 147 -19.90 -20.96 10.27
CA GLU A 147 -19.05 -21.39 11.39
C GLU A 147 -17.80 -22.12 10.90
N PHE A 148 -17.95 -23.07 9.97
CA PHE A 148 -16.84 -23.79 9.38
C PHE A 148 -15.92 -22.88 8.56
N ILE A 149 -16.42 -21.81 7.93
CA ILE A 149 -15.58 -20.85 7.23
C ILE A 149 -14.80 -19.97 8.23
N LEU A 150 -15.49 -19.40 9.21
CA LEU A 150 -14.98 -18.28 9.99
C LEU A 150 -14.14 -18.72 11.20
N THR A 151 -14.42 -19.87 11.79
CA THR A 151 -13.87 -20.28 13.09
C THR A 151 -12.86 -21.42 12.96
N SER A 152 -12.19 -21.73 14.07
CA SER A 152 -11.28 -22.87 14.19
C SER A 152 -11.97 -24.23 14.03
N ARG A 153 -13.30 -24.31 13.94
CA ARG A 153 -14.03 -25.55 13.60
C ARG A 153 -13.71 -26.03 12.18
N GLY A 154 -13.39 -25.11 11.27
CA GLY A 154 -13.00 -25.42 9.89
C GLY A 154 -11.82 -24.58 9.41
N LEU A 155 -12.06 -23.71 8.42
CA LEU A 155 -11.03 -22.97 7.69
C LEU A 155 -10.39 -21.83 8.49
N ASN A 156 -11.06 -21.35 9.55
CA ASN A 156 -10.56 -20.28 10.42
C ASN A 156 -10.21 -18.97 9.70
N TYR A 157 -10.99 -18.61 8.68
CA TYR A 157 -10.71 -17.44 7.83
C TYR A 157 -10.76 -16.10 8.55
N ASN A 158 -11.44 -16.02 9.70
CA ASN A 158 -11.45 -14.81 10.51
C ASN A 158 -10.06 -14.50 11.13
N TRP A 159 -9.29 -15.54 11.43
CA TRP A 159 -7.98 -15.44 12.10
C TRP A 159 -6.79 -15.62 11.16
N LEU A 160 -7.00 -16.09 9.92
CA LEU A 160 -5.91 -16.21 8.96
C LEU A 160 -5.45 -14.84 8.42
N PRO A 161 -4.14 -14.66 8.17
CA PRO A 161 -3.66 -13.52 7.41
C PRO A 161 -4.23 -13.60 5.98
N LYS A 162 -4.55 -12.44 5.39
CA LYS A 162 -5.10 -12.36 4.03
C LYS A 162 -4.23 -13.07 2.98
N ALA A 163 -2.92 -13.11 3.22
CA ALA A 163 -1.95 -13.80 2.38
C ALA A 163 -2.29 -15.27 2.11
N LEU A 164 -2.88 -15.95 3.09
CA LEU A 164 -3.15 -17.39 3.04
C LEU A 164 -4.58 -17.70 2.58
N LEU A 165 -5.39 -16.69 2.27
CA LEU A 165 -6.72 -16.90 1.73
C LEU A 165 -6.66 -17.18 0.24
N LYS A 166 -7.49 -18.12 -0.23
CA LYS A 166 -7.66 -18.43 -1.65
C LYS A 166 -8.58 -17.42 -2.33
N PHE A 167 -8.09 -16.83 -3.43
CA PHE A 167 -8.80 -15.78 -4.18
C PHE A 167 -9.19 -16.18 -5.60
N HIS A 168 -8.45 -17.08 -6.24
CA HIS A 168 -8.71 -17.48 -7.63
C HIS A 168 -8.71 -18.99 -7.83
N ILE A 169 -9.48 -19.44 -8.82
CA ILE A 169 -9.58 -20.81 -9.29
C ILE A 169 -8.99 -20.88 -10.69
N TYR A 170 -8.12 -21.85 -10.92
CA TYR A 170 -7.57 -22.22 -12.22
C TYR A 170 -7.82 -23.72 -12.47
N PRO A 171 -7.74 -24.19 -13.73
CA PRO A 171 -7.95 -25.61 -14.05
C PRO A 171 -7.04 -26.56 -13.28
N ASP A 172 -5.81 -26.12 -12.96
CA ASP A 172 -4.78 -26.90 -12.28
C ASP A 172 -4.80 -26.75 -10.76
N LYS A 173 -5.17 -25.57 -10.25
CA LYS A 173 -5.16 -25.27 -8.80
C LYS A 173 -5.99 -24.06 -8.42
N THR A 174 -6.33 -23.97 -7.14
CA THR A 174 -6.73 -22.71 -6.51
C THR A 174 -5.50 -22.00 -5.95
N ARG A 175 -5.48 -20.66 -5.99
CA ARG A 175 -4.34 -19.85 -5.52
C ARG A 175 -4.71 -18.90 -4.40
N THR A 176 -3.81 -18.82 -3.42
CA THR A 176 -3.83 -17.81 -2.37
C THR A 176 -3.28 -16.48 -2.83
N ALA A 177 -3.56 -15.43 -2.07
CA ALA A 177 -2.99 -14.12 -2.31
C ALA A 177 -1.45 -14.14 -2.37
N LEU A 178 -0.79 -14.86 -1.45
CA LEU A 178 0.66 -15.03 -1.45
C LEU A 178 1.16 -15.64 -2.77
N GLU A 179 0.51 -16.70 -3.23
CA GLU A 179 0.89 -17.39 -4.46
C GLU A 179 0.72 -16.49 -5.70
N GLU A 180 -0.33 -15.67 -5.75
CA GLU A 180 -0.48 -14.69 -6.83
C GLU A 180 0.63 -13.63 -6.83
N HIS A 181 1.11 -13.25 -5.65
CA HIS A 181 2.23 -12.33 -5.53
C HIS A 181 3.56 -12.94 -6.02
N LEU A 182 3.79 -14.25 -5.81
CA LEU A 182 4.94 -14.98 -6.37
C LEU A 182 4.90 -14.99 -7.89
N VAL A 183 3.75 -15.36 -8.48
CA VAL A 183 3.57 -15.35 -9.94
C VAL A 183 3.89 -13.97 -10.52
N GLU A 184 3.32 -12.92 -9.95
CA GLU A 184 3.60 -11.57 -10.42
C GLU A 184 5.06 -11.16 -10.26
N ALA A 185 5.74 -11.57 -9.19
CA ALA A 185 7.17 -11.29 -9.03
C ALA A 185 8.00 -11.92 -10.16
N ALA A 186 7.72 -13.18 -10.50
CA ALA A 186 8.38 -13.86 -11.62
C ALA A 186 8.18 -13.15 -12.96
N LEU A 187 7.06 -12.44 -13.15
CA LEU A 187 6.71 -11.80 -14.41
C LEU A 187 7.35 -10.41 -14.62
N TYR A 188 7.73 -9.70 -13.55
CA TYR A 188 8.26 -8.33 -13.70
C TYR A 188 9.42 -7.93 -12.79
N VAL A 189 9.92 -8.77 -11.86
CA VAL A 189 11.13 -8.43 -11.07
C VAL A 189 12.28 -9.45 -11.23
N ARG A 190 12.18 -10.34 -12.21
CA ARG A 190 13.20 -11.36 -12.48
C ARG A 190 14.47 -10.71 -13.04
N ASP A 191 15.62 -11.03 -12.43
CA ASP A 191 16.93 -10.58 -12.90
C ASP A 191 17.60 -11.53 -13.89
N ALA A 192 18.81 -11.17 -14.35
CA ALA A 192 19.56 -11.95 -15.33
C ALA A 192 19.99 -13.34 -14.83
N GLN A 193 20.03 -13.55 -13.51
CA GLN A 193 20.33 -14.84 -12.88
C GLN A 193 19.05 -15.63 -12.56
N ASN A 194 17.91 -15.18 -13.08
CA ASN A 194 16.58 -15.70 -12.78
C ASN A 194 16.20 -15.62 -11.29
N VAL A 195 16.76 -14.67 -10.54
CA VAL A 195 16.40 -14.40 -9.16
C VAL A 195 15.30 -13.34 -9.11
N CYS A 196 14.27 -13.60 -8.31
CA CYS A 196 13.14 -12.71 -8.09
C CYS A 196 13.15 -12.25 -6.62
N ARG A 197 13.43 -10.97 -6.38
CA ARG A 197 13.45 -10.39 -5.03
C ARG A 197 12.06 -9.97 -4.60
N ILE A 198 11.58 -10.55 -3.50
CA ILE A 198 10.28 -10.24 -2.91
C ILE A 198 10.38 -10.12 -1.40
N HIS A 199 9.80 -9.05 -0.85
CA HIS A 199 9.77 -8.79 0.58
C HIS A 199 8.35 -8.71 1.09
N PHE A 200 8.05 -9.42 2.18
CA PHE A 200 6.76 -9.40 2.85
C PHE A 200 6.88 -8.77 4.24
N THR A 201 5.89 -7.95 4.61
CA THR A 201 5.69 -7.62 6.02
C THR A 201 4.54 -8.42 6.58
N VAL A 202 4.76 -9.10 7.70
CA VAL A 202 3.76 -9.95 8.36
C VAL A 202 3.52 -9.46 9.79
N SER A 203 2.38 -9.83 10.37
CA SER A 203 2.20 -9.69 11.80
C SER A 203 3.03 -10.76 12.52
N GLU A 204 3.59 -10.40 13.68
CA GLU A 204 4.36 -11.32 14.54
C GLU A 204 3.57 -12.62 14.82
N GLU A 205 2.29 -12.48 15.11
CA GLU A 205 1.40 -13.60 15.41
C GLU A 205 1.15 -14.58 14.25
N HIS A 206 1.38 -14.14 13.00
CA HIS A 206 1.18 -14.98 11.82
C HIS A 206 2.48 -15.35 11.10
N GLU A 207 3.63 -14.91 11.61
CA GLU A 207 4.92 -15.07 10.96
C GLU A 207 5.28 -16.53 10.68
N SER A 208 5.20 -17.40 11.69
CA SER A 208 5.53 -18.82 11.54
C SER A 208 4.66 -19.50 10.48
N LYS A 209 3.33 -19.37 10.59
CA LYS A 209 2.39 -19.95 9.61
C LYS A 209 2.65 -19.44 8.19
N PHE A 210 2.99 -18.16 8.05
CA PHE A 210 3.33 -17.57 6.76
C PHE A 210 4.63 -18.15 6.19
N ARG A 211 5.69 -18.26 7.00
CA ARG A 211 6.99 -18.84 6.59
C ARG A 211 6.83 -20.30 6.16
N ASP A 212 6.07 -21.08 6.92
CA ASP A 212 5.82 -22.49 6.63
C ASP A 212 5.10 -22.64 5.28
N TYR A 213 4.01 -21.90 5.08
CA TYR A 213 3.24 -21.94 3.84
C TYR A 213 4.04 -21.45 2.63
N LEU A 214 4.82 -20.38 2.79
CA LEU A 214 5.70 -19.88 1.72
C LEU A 214 6.74 -20.92 1.31
N SER A 215 7.35 -21.60 2.30
CA SER A 215 8.37 -22.62 2.04
C SER A 215 7.80 -23.85 1.34
N GLN A 216 6.55 -24.23 1.65
CA GLN A 216 5.84 -25.33 0.98
C GLN A 216 5.43 -25.00 -0.45
N THR A 217 5.08 -23.74 -0.74
CA THR A 217 4.52 -23.34 -2.04
C THR A 217 5.54 -22.82 -3.04
N GLN A 218 6.65 -22.23 -2.59
CA GLN A 218 7.63 -21.59 -3.47
C GLN A 218 8.21 -22.52 -4.54
N GLY A 219 8.56 -23.76 -4.17
CA GLY A 219 9.30 -24.67 -5.08
C GLY A 219 8.49 -25.03 -6.32
N TYR A 220 7.16 -25.09 -6.18
CA TYR A 220 6.26 -25.24 -7.32
C TYR A 220 6.37 -24.08 -8.31
N PHE A 221 6.40 -22.84 -7.81
CA PHE A 221 6.47 -21.64 -8.64
C PHE A 221 7.88 -21.37 -9.18
N GLU A 222 8.92 -21.70 -8.42
CA GLU A 222 10.31 -21.68 -8.89
C GLU A 222 10.48 -22.59 -10.11
N LYS A 223 10.00 -23.84 -10.01
CA LYS A 223 10.01 -24.79 -11.13
C LYS A 223 9.15 -24.31 -12.30
N ARG A 224 7.94 -23.81 -12.03
CA ARG A 224 7.00 -23.37 -13.07
C ARG A 224 7.53 -22.22 -13.91
N PHE A 225 8.21 -21.25 -13.29
CA PHE A 225 8.71 -20.06 -13.98
C PHE A 225 10.21 -20.08 -14.27
N GLY A 226 10.93 -21.11 -13.82
CA GLY A 226 12.38 -21.20 -13.96
C GLY A 226 13.12 -20.11 -13.18
N VAL A 227 12.64 -19.78 -11.98
CA VAL A 227 13.19 -18.70 -11.14
C VAL A 227 13.58 -19.20 -9.76
N LYS A 228 14.39 -18.42 -9.04
CA LYS A 228 14.62 -18.56 -7.60
C LYS A 228 14.06 -17.36 -6.86
N TYR A 229 13.35 -17.57 -5.75
CA TYR A 229 12.86 -16.44 -4.95
C TYR A 229 13.82 -16.09 -3.83
N GLU A 230 14.39 -14.90 -3.90
CA GLU A 230 15.08 -14.28 -2.78
C GLU A 230 14.03 -13.54 -1.93
N ARG A 231 13.81 -14.02 -0.70
CA ARG A 231 12.66 -13.65 0.11
C ARG A 231 13.09 -12.94 1.37
N GLY A 232 12.64 -11.71 1.53
CA GLY A 232 12.68 -11.01 2.80
C GLY A 232 11.35 -11.13 3.55
N ILE A 233 11.41 -11.40 4.84
CA ILE A 233 10.22 -11.37 5.71
C ILE A 233 10.59 -10.58 6.95
N THR A 234 9.89 -9.47 7.16
CA THR A 234 10.01 -8.69 8.39
C THR A 234 8.67 -8.63 9.09
N THR A 235 8.72 -8.63 10.43
CA THR A 235 7.54 -8.34 11.22
C THR A 235 7.31 -6.85 11.29
N GLN A 236 6.04 -6.47 11.38
CA GLN A 236 5.71 -5.11 11.71
C GLN A 236 6.06 -4.84 13.19
N HIS A 237 7.02 -3.94 13.43
CA HIS A 237 7.51 -3.70 14.79
C HIS A 237 6.38 -3.18 15.71
N PRO A 238 6.10 -3.82 16.87
CA PRO A 238 5.06 -3.38 17.81
C PRO A 238 5.22 -1.94 18.29
N SER A 239 6.44 -1.40 18.23
CA SER A 239 6.73 0.00 18.57
C SER A 239 6.07 1.03 17.67
N THR A 240 5.48 0.60 16.56
CA THR A 240 4.77 1.46 15.60
C THR A 240 3.27 1.52 15.88
N ASP A 241 2.80 0.71 16.83
CA ASP A 241 1.41 0.65 17.24
C ASP A 241 0.92 2.00 17.75
N THR A 242 -0.35 2.28 17.49
CA THR A 242 -1.00 3.51 17.97
C THR A 242 -1.89 3.18 19.16
N ILE A 243 -1.76 3.95 20.24
CA ILE A 243 -2.58 3.75 21.44
C ILE A 243 -4.08 3.84 21.12
N ALA A 244 -4.86 2.88 21.61
CA ALA A 244 -6.32 2.88 21.47
C ALA A 244 -6.92 3.86 22.48
N VAL A 245 -7.84 4.72 22.02
CA VAL A 245 -8.56 5.66 22.87
C VAL A 245 -10.07 5.55 22.68
N ASP A 246 -10.83 5.89 23.73
CA ASP A 246 -12.28 6.01 23.70
C ASP A 246 -12.75 7.35 23.07
N MET A 247 -14.06 7.61 23.10
CA MET A 247 -14.66 8.82 22.51
C MET A 247 -14.23 10.09 23.25
N GLU A 248 -13.87 9.95 24.52
CA GLU A 248 -13.34 10.99 25.41
C GLU A 248 -11.81 11.16 25.23
N ASN A 249 -11.19 10.43 24.30
CA ASN A 249 -9.74 10.35 24.04
C ASN A 249 -8.92 9.83 25.24
N LYS A 250 -9.49 9.02 26.12
CA LYS A 250 -8.77 8.33 27.20
C LYS A 250 -8.28 6.96 26.71
N PRO A 251 -7.08 6.51 27.15
CA PRO A 251 -6.55 5.19 26.77
C PRO A 251 -7.47 4.03 27.14
N ILE A 252 -7.79 3.17 26.17
CA ILE A 252 -8.56 1.94 26.38
C ILE A 252 -7.66 0.87 26.98
N ARG A 253 -8.19 0.17 28.00
CA ARG A 253 -7.56 -1.01 28.62
C ARG A 253 -8.45 -2.24 28.41
N ASP A 254 -7.83 -3.41 28.29
CA ASP A 254 -8.56 -4.67 28.24
C ASP A 254 -9.09 -5.08 29.62
N ARG A 255 -9.75 -6.25 29.70
CA ARG A 255 -10.29 -6.80 30.96
C ARG A 255 -9.21 -7.09 32.02
N SER A 256 -7.95 -7.22 31.61
CA SER A 256 -6.80 -7.42 32.51
C SER A 256 -6.16 -6.09 32.97
N GLY A 257 -6.70 -4.95 32.52
CA GLY A 257 -6.17 -3.63 32.82
C GLY A 257 -4.96 -3.23 31.98
N LYS A 258 -4.64 -3.99 30.92
CA LYS A 258 -3.51 -3.70 30.03
C LYS A 258 -3.92 -2.73 28.91
N LEU A 259 -3.05 -1.77 28.60
CA LEU A 259 -3.26 -0.85 27.48
C LEU A 259 -3.48 -1.60 26.16
N MET A 260 -4.54 -1.23 25.46
CA MET A 260 -4.81 -1.70 24.11
C MET A 260 -4.13 -0.79 23.10
N PHE A 261 -3.46 -1.41 22.14
CA PHE A 261 -2.84 -0.72 21.02
C PHE A 261 -3.43 -1.26 19.72
N TRP A 262 -3.67 -0.37 18.77
CA TRP A 262 -3.97 -0.77 17.41
C TRP A 262 -2.65 -1.02 16.69
N PRO A 263 -2.52 -2.15 15.97
CA PRO A 263 -1.35 -2.41 15.13
C PRO A 263 -0.99 -1.17 14.33
N GLY A 264 0.29 -0.83 14.34
CA GLY A 264 0.78 0.39 13.73
C GLY A 264 0.22 0.58 12.33
N GLY A 265 -0.14 1.82 12.00
CA GLY A 265 -0.42 2.13 10.60
C GLY A 265 0.87 2.18 9.78
N HIS A 266 0.74 2.79 8.62
CA HIS A 266 1.74 3.15 7.61
C HIS A 266 3.12 3.66 8.09
N GLY A 267 3.30 4.05 9.36
CA GLY A 267 4.61 4.46 9.91
C GLY A 267 5.60 3.31 10.09
N ALA A 268 5.11 2.08 10.25
CA ALA A 268 5.97 0.88 10.37
C ALA A 268 6.63 0.48 9.06
N LEU A 269 6.02 0.87 7.94
CA LEU A 269 6.49 0.57 6.61
C LEU A 269 7.85 1.24 6.34
N LEU A 270 8.06 2.48 6.81
CA LEU A 270 9.30 3.21 6.54
C LEU A 270 10.53 2.55 7.17
N LYS A 271 10.41 2.09 8.43
CA LYS A 271 11.49 1.34 9.08
C LYS A 271 11.81 0.08 8.28
N ASN A 272 10.77 -0.67 7.90
CA ASN A 272 10.91 -1.89 7.11
C ASN A 272 11.47 -1.63 5.70
N LEU A 273 11.18 -0.48 5.09
CA LEU A 273 11.72 -0.10 3.78
C LEU A 273 13.20 0.32 3.88
N ASN A 274 13.60 1.00 4.96
CA ASN A 274 14.99 1.37 5.20
C ASN A 274 15.90 0.14 5.44
N ASP A 275 15.32 -0.95 5.95
CA ASP A 275 16.04 -2.20 6.21
C ASP A 275 16.18 -3.07 4.95
N ILE A 276 15.63 -2.63 3.80
CA ILE A 276 15.66 -3.37 2.54
C ILE A 276 16.71 -2.77 1.62
N ASP A 277 17.61 -3.62 1.12
CA ASP A 277 18.54 -3.25 0.06
C ASP A 277 17.88 -3.42 -1.30
N GLY A 278 17.21 -2.36 -1.78
CA GLY A 278 16.54 -2.35 -3.08
C GLY A 278 16.52 -0.96 -3.71
N ASP A 279 16.92 -0.86 -4.98
CA ASP A 279 16.93 0.40 -5.72
C ASP A 279 15.51 0.82 -6.13
N ILE A 280 14.75 -0.12 -6.72
CA ILE A 280 13.38 0.09 -7.20
C ILE A 280 12.42 -0.87 -6.50
N LEU A 281 11.42 -0.31 -5.82
CA LEU A 281 10.42 -1.04 -5.04
C LEU A 281 9.03 -0.98 -5.68
N PHE A 282 8.49 -2.16 -6.01
CA PHE A 282 7.09 -2.32 -6.40
C PHE A 282 6.24 -2.61 -5.18
N ILE A 283 5.52 -1.60 -4.68
CA ILE A 283 4.67 -1.73 -3.50
C ILE A 283 3.25 -2.11 -3.92
N LYS A 284 2.76 -3.26 -3.41
CA LYS A 284 1.40 -3.75 -3.68
C LYS A 284 0.85 -4.52 -2.48
N ASN A 285 -0.34 -4.18 -2.01
CA ASN A 285 -1.05 -4.89 -0.95
C ASN A 285 -1.21 -6.36 -1.32
N ILE A 286 -1.18 -7.20 -0.29
CA ILE A 286 -1.43 -8.63 -0.43
C ILE A 286 -2.79 -8.97 -1.06
N ASP A 287 -3.83 -8.17 -0.83
CA ASP A 287 -5.19 -8.43 -1.32
C ASP A 287 -5.52 -7.75 -2.65
N ASN A 288 -4.62 -6.94 -3.19
CA ASN A 288 -4.77 -6.36 -4.51
C ASN A 288 -4.16 -7.33 -5.52
N ILE A 289 -4.90 -8.36 -5.90
CA ILE A 289 -4.46 -9.40 -6.84
C ILE A 289 -5.50 -9.57 -7.95
N VAL A 290 -5.05 -10.09 -9.10
CA VAL A 290 -5.89 -10.34 -10.26
C VAL A 290 -5.69 -11.77 -10.78
N PRO A 291 -6.72 -12.37 -11.42
CA PRO A 291 -6.58 -13.69 -12.02
C PRO A 291 -5.66 -13.65 -13.24
N ASP A 292 -5.09 -14.81 -13.63
CA ASP A 292 -4.14 -14.94 -14.75
C ASP A 292 -4.62 -14.26 -16.04
N ARG A 293 -5.92 -14.34 -16.36
CA ARG A 293 -6.51 -13.69 -17.56
C ARG A 293 -6.32 -12.16 -17.62
N LEU A 294 -6.05 -11.50 -16.49
CA LEU A 294 -5.81 -10.05 -16.41
C LEU A 294 -4.34 -9.71 -16.12
N LYS A 295 -3.47 -10.71 -15.95
CA LYS A 295 -2.08 -10.50 -15.55
C LYS A 295 -1.26 -9.85 -16.65
N ASP A 296 -1.40 -10.25 -17.91
CA ASP A 296 -0.57 -9.70 -18.99
C ASP A 296 -0.71 -8.18 -19.09
N ILE A 297 -1.94 -7.68 -18.97
CA ILE A 297 -2.23 -6.25 -18.94
C ILE A 297 -1.61 -5.59 -17.70
N THR A 298 -1.73 -6.23 -16.54
CA THR A 298 -1.17 -5.73 -15.28
C THR A 298 0.36 -5.67 -15.33
N VAL A 299 1.00 -6.71 -15.84
CA VAL A 299 2.45 -6.84 -16.00
C VAL A 299 2.96 -5.79 -16.97
N LEU A 300 2.33 -5.63 -18.15
CA LEU A 300 2.69 -4.62 -19.13
C LEU A 300 2.73 -3.21 -18.49
N TYR A 301 1.66 -2.84 -17.80
CA TYR A 301 1.58 -1.51 -17.17
C TYR A 301 2.51 -1.36 -15.97
N LYS A 302 2.82 -2.45 -15.25
CA LYS A 302 3.86 -2.45 -14.23
C LYS A 302 5.25 -2.20 -14.83
N LYS A 303 5.57 -2.85 -15.94
CA LYS A 303 6.82 -2.63 -16.67
C LYS A 303 6.93 -1.19 -17.17
N ILE A 304 5.85 -0.65 -17.76
CA ILE A 304 5.80 0.76 -18.20
C ILE A 304 6.07 1.71 -17.01
N LEU A 305 5.45 1.48 -15.86
CA LEU A 305 5.68 2.30 -14.66
C LEU A 305 7.11 2.18 -14.13
N GLY A 306 7.66 0.96 -14.12
CA GLY A 306 9.04 0.69 -13.72
C GLY A 306 10.04 1.41 -14.61
N GLY A 307 9.91 1.28 -15.93
CA GLY A 307 10.80 1.96 -16.87
C GLY A 307 10.65 3.48 -16.86
N TYR A 308 9.44 3.98 -16.62
CA TYR A 308 9.23 5.42 -16.47
C TYR A 308 9.92 5.95 -15.21
N LEU A 309 9.88 5.19 -14.11
CA LEU A 309 10.60 5.51 -12.89
C LEU A 309 12.12 5.48 -13.11
N VAL A 310 12.65 4.47 -13.80
CA VAL A 310 14.08 4.37 -14.17
C VAL A 310 14.50 5.62 -14.97
N ARG A 311 13.75 5.96 -16.02
CA ARG A 311 14.02 7.16 -16.83
C ARG A 311 14.07 8.44 -15.99
N LEU A 312 13.07 8.64 -15.12
CA LEU A 312 13.04 9.83 -14.26
C LEU A 312 14.22 9.84 -13.27
N GLN A 313 14.58 8.69 -12.71
CA GLN A 313 15.71 8.58 -11.78
C GLN A 313 17.03 8.95 -12.47
N GLU A 314 17.25 8.46 -13.69
CA GLU A 314 18.44 8.77 -14.48
C GLU A 314 18.52 10.26 -14.85
N GLU A 315 17.40 10.86 -15.28
CA GLU A 315 17.31 12.31 -15.55
C GLU A 315 17.59 13.14 -14.29
N ILE A 316 17.05 12.72 -13.14
CA ILE A 316 17.31 13.38 -11.84
C ILE A 316 18.77 13.27 -11.44
N PHE A 317 19.38 12.08 -11.54
CA PHE A 317 20.78 11.86 -11.19
C PHE A 317 21.73 12.62 -12.11
N TYR A 318 21.40 12.74 -13.39
CA TYR A 318 22.13 13.60 -14.33
C TYR A 318 22.11 15.06 -13.88
N HIS A 319 20.95 15.60 -13.52
CA HIS A 319 20.84 16.97 -13.00
C HIS A 319 21.55 17.17 -11.65
N LEU A 320 21.47 16.20 -10.73
CA LEU A 320 22.20 16.26 -9.46
C LEU A 320 23.71 16.27 -9.66
N LYS A 321 24.23 15.50 -10.63
CA LYS A 321 25.64 15.50 -11.01
C LYS A 321 26.07 16.87 -11.52
N LEU A 322 25.33 17.47 -12.45
CA LEU A 322 25.61 18.83 -12.94
C LEU A 322 25.58 19.88 -11.81
N LEU A 323 24.62 19.77 -10.89
CA LEU A 323 24.56 20.66 -9.74
C LEU A 323 25.71 20.41 -8.74
N SER A 324 26.30 19.22 -8.67
CA SER A 324 27.44 18.96 -7.78
C SER A 324 28.74 19.64 -8.23
N GLU A 325 28.82 20.09 -9.48
CA GLU A 325 30.00 20.74 -10.04
C GLU A 325 30.25 22.14 -9.45
N LYS A 326 31.53 22.55 -9.45
CA LYS A 326 31.99 23.79 -8.79
C LYS A 326 31.45 25.07 -9.44
N ARG A 327 31.13 25.04 -10.74
CA ARG A 327 30.59 26.18 -11.49
C ARG A 327 29.20 25.83 -11.99
N VAL A 328 28.19 26.46 -11.40
CA VAL A 328 26.80 26.41 -11.86
C VAL A 328 26.41 27.84 -12.18
N ASP A 329 26.11 28.10 -13.45
CA ASP A 329 25.57 29.38 -13.90
C ASP A 329 24.04 29.41 -13.80
N ASP A 330 23.46 30.59 -13.99
CA ASP A 330 22.01 30.78 -13.89
C ASP A 330 21.26 30.10 -15.04
N GLU A 331 21.89 29.92 -16.20
CA GLU A 331 21.29 29.22 -17.34
C GLU A 331 21.11 27.73 -17.03
N LEU A 332 22.15 27.05 -16.53
CA LEU A 332 22.07 25.67 -16.08
C LEU A 332 21.03 25.51 -14.98
N LEU A 333 21.07 26.38 -13.96
CA LEU A 333 20.10 26.33 -12.87
C LEU A 333 18.67 26.50 -13.37
N SER A 334 18.43 27.44 -14.29
CA SER A 334 17.12 27.67 -14.90
C SER A 334 16.62 26.48 -15.71
N ARG A 335 17.50 25.79 -16.45
CA ARG A 335 17.16 24.52 -17.14
C ARG A 335 16.74 23.43 -16.15
N VAL A 336 17.44 23.29 -15.03
CA VAL A 336 17.09 22.30 -13.98
C VAL A 336 15.77 22.66 -13.29
N VAL A 337 15.54 23.95 -13.00
CA VAL A 337 14.27 24.42 -12.44
C VAL A 337 13.11 24.14 -13.40
N HIS A 338 13.31 24.37 -14.70
CA HIS A 338 12.32 24.05 -15.72
C HIS A 338 12.00 22.54 -15.76
N PHE A 339 13.02 21.68 -15.66
CA PHE A 339 12.83 20.24 -15.50
C PHE A 339 11.98 19.89 -14.26
N CYS A 340 12.32 20.44 -13.09
CA CYS A 340 11.58 20.25 -11.85
C CYS A 340 10.10 20.64 -11.99
N GLN A 341 9.80 21.76 -12.62
CA GLN A 341 8.43 22.24 -12.82
C GLN A 341 7.65 21.37 -13.82
N ARG A 342 8.27 21.02 -14.96
CA ARG A 342 7.57 20.36 -16.08
C ARG A 342 7.46 18.85 -15.94
N LYS A 343 8.48 18.19 -15.39
CA LYS A 343 8.55 16.72 -15.30
C LYS A 343 8.16 16.20 -13.92
N LEU A 344 8.52 16.94 -12.85
CA LEU A 344 8.28 16.54 -11.46
C LEU A 344 7.14 17.31 -10.80
N PHE A 345 6.55 18.29 -11.51
CA PHE A 345 5.43 19.11 -11.03
C PHE A 345 5.74 19.83 -9.71
N LEU A 346 6.99 20.25 -9.52
CA LEU A 346 7.44 20.95 -8.32
C LEU A 346 7.10 22.44 -8.40
N PHE A 347 6.57 22.97 -7.29
CA PHE A 347 6.29 24.39 -7.11
C PHE A 347 7.43 25.07 -6.35
N PHE A 348 7.83 26.25 -6.81
CA PHE A 348 8.83 27.09 -6.16
C PHE A 348 8.17 28.40 -5.71
N PRO A 349 8.21 28.75 -4.41
CA PRO A 349 7.53 29.93 -3.89
C PRO A 349 8.25 31.22 -4.31
N ASP A 350 7.57 32.36 -4.30
CA ASP A 350 8.10 33.65 -4.78
C ASP A 350 9.49 34.03 -4.23
N PRO A 351 9.81 33.82 -2.93
CA PRO A 351 11.13 34.12 -2.40
C PRO A 351 12.27 33.35 -3.09
N PHE A 352 11.99 32.20 -3.70
CA PHE A 352 13.00 31.41 -4.42
C PHE A 352 13.58 32.18 -5.60
N TRP A 353 12.78 32.95 -6.33
CA TRP A 353 13.22 33.61 -7.56
C TRP A 353 14.14 34.81 -7.29
N ASN A 354 14.00 35.43 -6.12
CA ASN A 354 14.78 36.58 -5.70
C ASN A 354 16.01 36.21 -4.85
N ASP A 355 16.23 34.91 -4.60
CA ASP A 355 17.34 34.43 -3.79
C ASP A 355 18.62 34.25 -4.64
N SER A 356 19.77 34.23 -3.96
CA SER A 356 21.07 34.00 -4.59
C SER A 356 21.13 32.67 -5.33
N ILE A 357 21.91 32.60 -6.42
CA ILE A 357 22.14 31.37 -7.19
C ILE A 357 22.60 30.22 -6.28
N SER A 358 23.45 30.52 -5.30
CA SER A 358 23.95 29.53 -4.32
C SER A 358 22.83 28.92 -3.48
N ASN A 359 21.88 29.74 -2.99
CA ASN A 359 20.75 29.25 -2.20
C ASN A 359 19.74 28.53 -3.07
N ARG A 360 19.39 29.07 -4.25
CA ARG A 360 18.51 28.39 -5.22
C ARG A 360 19.05 27.01 -5.59
N LYS A 361 20.36 26.91 -5.87
CA LYS A 361 21.06 25.65 -6.11
C LYS A 361 20.89 24.66 -4.95
N LYS A 362 21.10 25.08 -3.70
CA LYS A 362 20.91 24.24 -2.51
C LYS A 362 19.46 23.75 -2.36
N VAL A 363 18.49 24.61 -2.65
CA VAL A 363 17.06 24.26 -2.59
C VAL A 363 16.73 23.22 -3.66
N VAL A 364 17.09 23.46 -4.92
CA VAL A 364 16.85 22.53 -6.03
C VAL A 364 17.54 21.18 -5.79
N PHE A 365 18.81 21.19 -5.36
CA PHE A 365 19.55 19.98 -5.04
C PHE A 365 18.83 19.15 -3.95
N ARG A 366 18.38 19.80 -2.87
CA ARG A 366 17.64 19.13 -1.79
C ARG A 366 16.25 18.64 -2.22
N MET A 367 15.63 19.29 -3.20
CA MET A 367 14.35 18.83 -3.75
C MET A 367 14.54 17.60 -4.62
N LEU A 368 15.56 17.59 -5.48
CA LEU A 368 15.88 16.48 -6.37
C LEU A 368 16.47 15.26 -5.65
N ASN A 369 17.29 15.48 -4.62
CA ASN A 369 17.87 14.40 -3.81
C ASN A 369 16.86 13.89 -2.78
N ARG A 370 15.76 13.31 -3.27
CA ARG A 370 14.69 12.68 -2.48
C ARG A 370 14.20 11.42 -3.18
N PRO A 371 13.61 10.47 -2.44
CA PRO A 371 12.97 9.29 -3.02
C PRO A 371 11.88 9.67 -4.04
N ILE A 372 11.84 8.95 -5.15
CA ILE A 372 10.93 9.22 -6.26
C ILE A 372 9.76 8.25 -6.19
N ARG A 373 8.55 8.77 -6.38
CA ARG A 373 7.34 7.96 -6.43
C ARG A 373 6.60 8.16 -7.74
N VAL A 374 6.25 7.03 -8.36
CA VAL A 374 5.49 6.96 -9.61
C VAL A 374 4.23 6.11 -9.38
N CYS A 375 3.06 6.68 -9.65
CA CYS A 375 1.77 6.03 -9.44
C CYS A 375 1.00 5.88 -10.76
N GLY A 376 0.44 4.71 -11.02
CA GLY A 376 -0.47 4.47 -12.13
C GLY A 376 -1.93 4.79 -11.76
N MET A 377 -2.60 5.54 -12.62
CA MET A 377 -3.98 5.99 -12.46
C MET A 377 -4.94 5.29 -13.44
N VAL A 378 -6.12 4.92 -12.95
CA VAL A 378 -7.24 4.42 -13.74
C VAL A 378 -8.43 5.37 -13.65
N LYS A 379 -9.40 5.20 -14.55
CA LYS A 379 -10.67 5.95 -14.48
C LYS A 379 -11.40 5.61 -13.18
N ASN A 380 -12.01 6.62 -12.57
CA ASN A 380 -12.87 6.44 -11.42
C ASN A 380 -14.23 5.90 -11.90
N GLU A 381 -14.51 4.63 -11.61
CA GLU A 381 -15.78 3.98 -11.96
C GLU A 381 -16.74 3.92 -10.75
N GLY A 382 -16.58 4.83 -9.79
CA GLY A 382 -17.38 4.89 -8.56
C GLY A 382 -16.80 4.10 -7.38
N GLU A 383 -15.69 3.39 -7.59
CA GLU A 383 -15.04 2.60 -6.55
C GLU A 383 -14.40 3.49 -5.45
N PRO A 384 -14.51 3.09 -4.18
CA PRO A 384 -13.87 3.79 -3.08
C PRO A 384 -12.34 3.71 -3.26
N GLY A 385 -11.66 4.85 -3.24
CA GLY A 385 -10.24 4.93 -3.62
C GLY A 385 -9.57 6.23 -3.24
N GLY A 386 -8.24 6.19 -3.12
CA GLY A 386 -7.43 7.41 -3.15
C GLY A 386 -7.43 8.01 -4.56
N GLY A 387 -7.68 9.32 -4.67
CA GLY A 387 -7.60 10.07 -5.93
C GLY A 387 -6.38 10.99 -5.96
N PRO A 388 -5.87 11.36 -7.15
CA PRO A 388 -4.77 12.31 -7.26
C PRO A 388 -5.29 13.75 -7.18
N PHE A 389 -4.72 14.54 -6.27
CA PHE A 389 -5.09 15.94 -6.06
C PHE A 389 -3.88 16.81 -5.79
N TRP A 390 -4.02 18.07 -6.17
CA TRP A 390 -3.16 19.13 -5.69
C TRP A 390 -3.60 19.53 -4.28
N VAL A 391 -2.68 19.43 -3.33
CA VAL A 391 -2.89 19.80 -1.94
C VAL A 391 -2.18 21.11 -1.66
N LYS A 392 -2.88 22.05 -1.01
CA LYS A 392 -2.29 23.31 -0.57
C LYS A 392 -1.56 23.09 0.75
N GLU A 393 -0.28 23.45 0.78
CA GLU A 393 0.61 23.38 1.94
C GLU A 393 1.22 24.76 2.16
N ASP A 394 0.66 25.52 3.10
CA ASP A 394 1.05 26.91 3.40
C ASP A 394 1.20 27.75 2.12
N ASP A 395 2.43 28.08 1.72
CA ASP A 395 2.79 28.87 0.53
C ASP A 395 3.13 28.04 -0.72
N THR A 396 2.86 26.73 -0.68
CA THR A 396 3.21 25.78 -1.74
C THR A 396 2.06 24.86 -2.10
N GLN A 397 2.22 24.14 -3.21
CA GLN A 397 1.31 23.08 -3.61
C GLN A 397 2.10 21.81 -3.89
N SER A 398 1.55 20.67 -3.49
CA SER A 398 2.15 19.36 -3.76
C SER A 398 1.10 18.37 -4.25
N LEU A 399 1.54 17.46 -5.12
CA LEU A 399 0.70 16.45 -5.71
C LEU A 399 0.62 15.23 -4.80
N GLN A 400 -0.59 14.88 -4.35
CA GLN A 400 -0.80 13.82 -3.37
C GLN A 400 -1.93 12.87 -3.78
N ILE A 401 -1.85 11.65 -3.27
CA ILE A 401 -2.95 10.68 -3.34
C ILE A 401 -3.78 10.86 -2.09
N VAL A 402 -4.95 11.48 -2.21
CA VAL A 402 -5.80 11.80 -1.06
C VAL A 402 -6.95 10.81 -0.97
N GLU A 403 -7.26 10.38 0.25
CA GLU A 403 -8.41 9.55 0.59
C GLU A 403 -9.52 10.39 1.22
N GLN A 404 -10.77 9.95 1.05
CA GLN A 404 -11.94 10.67 1.55
C GLN A 404 -11.87 10.93 3.06
N THR A 405 -11.29 10.01 3.84
CA THR A 405 -11.17 10.13 5.30
C THR A 405 -10.25 11.25 5.75
N GLN A 406 -9.49 11.86 4.84
CA GLN A 406 -8.58 12.97 5.13
C GLN A 406 -9.20 14.34 4.87
N LEU A 407 -10.38 14.37 4.26
CA LEU A 407 -11.06 15.60 3.90
C LEU A 407 -11.97 16.05 5.02
N ASP A 408 -12.09 17.36 5.15
CA ASP A 408 -13.17 17.93 5.93
C ASP A 408 -14.48 17.77 5.15
N LEU A 409 -15.26 16.76 5.56
CA LEU A 409 -16.58 16.48 4.98
C LEU A 409 -17.64 17.49 5.44
N HIS A 410 -17.31 18.54 6.19
CA HIS A 410 -18.23 19.63 6.47
C HIS A 410 -18.12 20.76 5.44
N SER A 411 -16.97 20.90 4.77
CA SER A 411 -16.78 21.90 3.72
C SER A 411 -17.43 21.46 2.38
N LYS A 412 -18.31 22.31 1.84
CA LYS A 412 -18.95 22.10 0.54
C LYS A 412 -17.92 22.18 -0.61
N GLU A 413 -17.03 23.16 -0.56
CA GLU A 413 -15.94 23.36 -1.54
C GLU A 413 -15.06 22.12 -1.65
N GLN A 414 -14.61 21.54 -0.52
CA GLN A 414 -13.75 20.36 -0.53
C GLN A 414 -14.47 19.11 -1.04
N LYS A 415 -15.78 18.98 -0.79
CA LYS A 415 -16.61 17.91 -1.36
C LYS A 415 -16.75 18.03 -2.87
N ASP A 416 -16.93 19.25 -3.38
CA ASP A 416 -17.11 19.47 -4.81
C ASP A 416 -15.80 19.21 -5.58
N ILE A 417 -14.66 19.65 -5.02
CA ILE A 417 -13.32 19.30 -5.56
C ILE A 417 -13.09 17.79 -5.54
N TRP A 418 -13.48 17.09 -4.46
CA TRP A 418 -13.34 15.63 -4.40
C TRP A 418 -14.16 14.91 -5.49
N LYS A 419 -15.42 15.34 -5.68
CA LYS A 419 -16.34 14.73 -6.65
C LYS A 419 -15.94 14.98 -8.10
N SER A 420 -15.25 16.07 -8.40
CA SER A 420 -14.77 16.37 -9.76
C SER A 420 -13.60 15.50 -10.22
N SER A 421 -13.01 14.70 -9.32
CA SER A 421 -11.93 13.78 -9.69
C SER A 421 -12.43 12.56 -10.48
N THR A 422 -11.90 12.43 -11.69
CA THR A 422 -12.22 11.33 -12.62
C THR A 422 -11.23 10.17 -12.56
N LYS A 423 -10.27 10.18 -11.61
CA LYS A 423 -9.16 9.21 -11.56
C LYS A 423 -8.95 8.61 -10.16
N ARG A 424 -8.55 7.33 -10.11
CA ARG A 424 -8.16 6.60 -8.89
C ARG A 424 -6.79 5.94 -9.07
N VAL A 425 -6.06 5.74 -7.96
CA VAL A 425 -4.75 5.07 -7.98
C VAL A 425 -4.91 3.56 -8.05
N THR A 426 -4.17 2.91 -8.94
CA THR A 426 -4.14 1.44 -9.06
C THR A 426 -2.77 0.85 -8.69
N PHE A 427 -1.68 1.49 -9.11
CA PHE A 427 -0.33 0.96 -8.95
C PHE A 427 0.61 2.00 -8.37
N ARG A 428 1.62 1.55 -7.61
CA ARG A 428 2.68 2.42 -7.10
C ARG A 428 4.04 1.74 -7.27
N CYS A 429 5.02 2.52 -7.69
CA CYS A 429 6.41 2.15 -7.89
C CYS A 429 7.28 3.25 -7.28
N TRP A 430 8.36 2.85 -6.63
CA TRP A 430 9.18 3.71 -5.80
C TRP A 430 10.64 3.51 -6.15
N SER A 431 11.39 4.59 -6.26
CA SER A 431 12.85 4.56 -6.37
C SER A 431 13.41 5.16 -5.10
N CYS A 432 14.41 4.49 -4.56
CA CYS A 432 14.84 4.72 -3.20
C CYS A 432 16.33 5.00 -3.03
N ARG A 433 17.12 4.86 -4.10
CA ARG A 433 18.55 5.14 -4.07
C ARG A 433 18.81 6.64 -4.09
N ASP A 434 19.62 7.11 -3.15
CA ASP A 434 20.07 8.51 -3.04
C ASP A 434 21.28 8.76 -3.97
N PHE A 435 21.49 10.03 -4.34
CA PHE A 435 22.63 10.41 -5.16
C PHE A 435 23.92 10.46 -4.32
N GLY A 436 24.86 9.56 -4.59
CA GLY A 436 26.21 9.57 -4.00
C GLY A 436 26.40 8.75 -2.71
N THR A 437 25.38 8.01 -2.25
CA THR A 437 25.49 7.10 -1.10
C THR A 437 24.63 5.85 -1.27
N ASP A 438 25.10 4.71 -0.75
CA ASP A 438 24.34 3.45 -0.62
C ASP A 438 23.31 3.47 0.55
N ARG A 439 22.92 4.65 1.04
CA ARG A 439 22.00 4.78 2.19
C ARG A 439 20.92 5.84 2.01
N TRP A 440 19.82 5.56 2.69
CA TRP A 440 18.51 6.19 2.71
C TRP A 440 18.48 7.44 3.58
N HIS A 441 18.03 8.58 3.05
CA HIS A 441 17.63 9.73 3.87
C HIS A 441 16.14 10.08 3.78
N THR A 442 15.59 10.24 4.98
CA THR A 442 14.18 10.23 5.37
C THR A 442 13.39 11.43 4.87
N GLY A 443 12.16 11.15 4.43
CA GLY A 443 11.11 12.15 4.34
C GLY A 443 9.97 11.72 3.44
N ILE A 444 9.31 10.60 3.72
CA ILE A 444 8.29 10.07 2.83
C ILE A 444 6.91 9.92 3.48
N LEU A 445 5.96 10.73 2.98
CA LEU A 445 4.53 10.67 3.29
C LEU A 445 3.84 9.56 2.48
N PHE A 446 3.21 8.60 3.16
CA PHE A 446 2.35 7.58 2.56
C PHE A 446 0.88 7.78 2.89
N LEU A 447 0.05 7.46 1.90
CA LEU A 447 -1.40 7.40 1.98
C LEU A 447 -1.90 6.09 1.36
N TRP A 448 -2.44 5.16 2.16
CA TRP A 448 -3.02 3.90 1.67
C TRP A 448 -4.31 3.44 2.37
N LYS A 449 -5.40 3.49 1.61
CA LYS A 449 -6.53 2.58 1.51
C LYS A 449 -7.07 2.71 0.09
N SER A 450 -7.11 1.59 -0.61
CA SER A 450 -8.40 1.06 -1.04
C SER A 450 -8.26 -0.33 -1.65
N PRO A 451 -9.27 -1.18 -1.47
CA PRO A 451 -9.43 -2.39 -2.26
C PRO A 451 -9.95 -1.96 -3.64
N LEU A 452 -9.09 -1.73 -4.62
CA LEU A 452 -9.57 -1.65 -6.00
C LEU A 452 -9.77 -3.08 -6.52
N LYS A 453 -11.02 -3.46 -6.73
CA LYS A 453 -11.35 -4.53 -7.68
C LYS A 453 -11.02 -3.99 -9.07
N LEU A 454 -10.02 -4.61 -9.72
CA LEU A 454 -9.60 -4.26 -11.07
C LEU A 454 -10.66 -4.73 -12.09
N LEU A 455 -11.48 -3.80 -12.56
CA LEU A 455 -12.12 -3.88 -13.86
C LEU A 455 -11.31 -2.98 -14.79
N ILE A 456 -10.61 -3.57 -15.77
CA ILE A 456 -9.94 -2.81 -16.83
C ILE A 456 -10.78 -2.95 -18.10
N PRO A 457 -11.61 -1.95 -18.45
CA PRO A 457 -11.91 -1.68 -19.84
C PRO A 457 -11.11 -0.46 -20.31
N SER A 458 -10.38 -0.63 -21.42
CA SER A 458 -9.82 0.42 -22.31
C SER A 458 -8.46 1.09 -21.97
N ARG A 459 -7.42 0.65 -22.69
CA ARG A 459 -6.34 1.35 -23.43
C ARG A 459 -5.61 2.62 -22.91
N ARG A 460 -5.89 3.24 -21.75
CA ARG A 460 -5.17 4.46 -21.30
C ARG A 460 -4.78 4.43 -19.81
N LEU A 461 -3.51 4.13 -19.51
CA LEU A 461 -2.88 4.39 -18.20
C LEU A 461 -2.28 5.80 -18.18
N THR A 462 -2.42 6.51 -17.06
CA THR A 462 -1.82 7.83 -16.84
C THR A 462 -0.98 7.79 -15.56
N ILE A 463 0.17 8.48 -15.53
CA ILE A 463 1.18 8.37 -14.48
C ILE A 463 1.27 9.67 -13.66
N CYS A 464 1.19 9.58 -12.35
CA CYS A 464 1.35 10.70 -11.41
C CYS A 464 2.72 10.60 -10.72
N CYS A 465 3.50 11.68 -10.77
CA CYS A 465 4.85 11.73 -10.20
C CYS A 465 4.97 12.93 -9.27
N GLY A 466 5.66 12.77 -8.14
CA GLY A 466 5.95 13.88 -7.24
C GLY A 466 6.88 13.46 -6.11
N ASN A 467 7.67 14.42 -5.60
CA ASN A 467 8.52 14.21 -4.45
C ASN A 467 7.69 14.30 -3.16
N PRO A 468 7.85 13.38 -2.21
CA PRO A 468 7.12 13.46 -0.95
C PRO A 468 7.55 14.71 -0.16
N THR A 469 6.56 15.46 0.35
CA THR A 469 6.77 16.49 1.37
C THR A 469 6.67 15.88 2.77
N CYS A 470 7.49 16.37 3.70
CA CYS A 470 7.79 15.71 4.96
C CYS A 470 6.80 16.11 6.06
N HIS A 471 5.77 15.30 6.34
CA HIS A 471 4.91 15.49 7.53
C HIS A 471 4.44 14.15 8.12
N SER A 472 4.71 13.89 9.40
CA SER A 472 4.12 12.73 10.10
C SER A 472 2.63 12.96 10.35
N ARG A 473 1.73 12.12 9.79
CA ARG A 473 0.27 12.22 10.03
C ARG A 473 -0.28 10.86 10.48
N SER A 474 -0.82 10.79 11.69
CA SER A 474 -1.56 9.61 12.19
C SER A 474 -3.06 9.76 11.93
N TYR A 475 -3.69 8.73 11.39
CA TYR A 475 -5.11 8.75 11.01
C TYR A 475 -6.02 8.24 12.13
N LYS A 476 -7.03 9.03 12.51
CA LYS A 476 -8.19 8.55 13.26
C LYS A 476 -9.04 7.65 12.36
N LYS A 477 -9.33 6.42 12.82
CA LYS A 477 -10.42 5.59 12.28
C LYS A 477 -11.75 6.21 12.70
N TRP A 478 -12.41 6.91 11.79
CA TRP A 478 -13.84 7.19 11.94
C TRP A 478 -14.62 5.93 11.54
N LYS A 479 -15.37 5.36 12.50
CA LYS A 479 -16.43 4.37 12.26
C LYS A 479 -17.70 5.10 11.82
N ARG A 480 -18.32 4.61 10.75
CA ARG A 480 -19.66 4.04 10.86
C ARG A 480 -19.55 2.57 10.49
#